data_AF-A0A1Q6DXS5-F1
#
_entry.id   AF-A0A1Q6DXS5-F1
#
_cell.length_a   1.000
_cell.length_b   1.000
_cell.length_c   1.000
_cell.angle_alpha   90.00
_cell.angle_beta   90.00
_cell.angle_gamma   90.00
#
_symmetry.space_group_name_H-M   'P 1'
#
loop_
_entity.id
_entity.type
_entity.pdbx_description
1 polymer ?
#
loop_
_entity_poly.entity_id
_entity_poly.type
_entity_poly.pdbx_seq_one_letter_code
_entity_poly.pdbx_strand_id
1 'polypeptide(L)'
;MSGYLFFDRLILSIVTVFCFLEGTHFLDEVNDRPWETNLSNKMIYLIASLFIVLGFFTGTYLSAVVSWKLFPLVITGTVFPPLYGLEFFNELFHNLYFFSITWGGLPYLGGYLVQEPKLGLVSLMISFAVSINSGIIYILYQNTKKTETKTLAWRVLKLQILFWNIWVISLLLNEII
;
A
#
# COMPACT_ATOMS: atom_id res chain seq x y z
N MET A 1 18.07 -4.49 17.27
CA MET A 1 16.68 -3.99 17.19
C MET A 1 16.16 -4.00 18.61
N SER A 2 15.57 -2.91 19.10
CA SER A 2 14.79 -3.01 20.33
C SER A 2 13.52 -3.78 19.96
N GLY A 3 13.30 -4.98 20.49
CA GLY A 3 12.19 -5.88 20.14
C GLY A 3 10.79 -5.37 20.52
N TYR A 4 10.61 -4.06 20.66
CA TYR A 4 9.33 -3.46 21.02
C TYR A 4 8.50 -3.15 19.78
N LEU A 5 7.30 -3.70 19.74
CA LEU A 5 6.28 -3.34 18.76
C LEU A 5 5.45 -2.16 19.28
N PHE A 6 5.48 -1.04 18.57
CA PHE A 6 4.65 0.13 18.87
C PHE A 6 3.28 -0.01 18.19
N PHE A 7 2.29 -0.49 18.94
CA PHE A 7 0.94 -0.77 18.43
C PHE A 7 0.20 0.45 17.92
N ASP A 8 0.33 1.59 18.60
CA ASP A 8 -0.23 2.88 18.20
C ASP A 8 0.28 3.30 16.81
N ARG A 9 1.59 3.15 16.59
CA ARG A 9 2.24 3.45 15.31
C ARG A 9 1.81 2.47 14.22
N LEU A 10 1.71 1.18 14.56
CA LEU A 10 1.24 0.15 13.64
C LEU A 10 -0.18 0.46 13.15
N ILE A 11 -1.13 0.65 14.08
CA ILE A 11 -2.53 0.95 13.74
C ILE A 11 -2.62 2.20 12.87
N LEU A 12 -1.93 3.28 13.28
CA LEU A 12 -2.01 4.53 12.53
C LEU A 12 -1.34 4.44 11.15
N SER A 13 -0.30 3.62 11.01
CA SER A 13 0.31 3.35 9.70
C SER A 13 -0.60 2.55 8.77
N ILE A 14 -1.36 1.58 9.31
CA ILE A 14 -2.38 0.84 8.55
C ILE A 14 -3.48 1.79 8.09
N VAL A 15 -3.98 2.66 8.97
CA VAL A 15 -4.96 3.70 8.60
C VAL A 15 -4.42 4.60 7.48
N THR A 16 -3.16 5.04 7.61
CA THR A 16 -2.51 5.91 6.62
C THR A 16 -2.44 5.25 5.24
N VAL A 17 -1.95 4.00 5.17
CA VAL A 17 -1.83 3.26 3.90
C VAL A 17 -3.20 2.94 3.32
N PHE A 18 -4.15 2.52 4.14
CA PHE A 18 -5.54 2.26 3.73
C PHE A 18 -6.16 3.51 3.11
N CYS A 19 -5.99 4.66 3.73
CA CYS A 19 -6.51 5.93 3.22
C CYS A 19 -5.94 6.28 1.84
N PHE A 20 -4.63 6.14 1.63
CA PHE A 20 -4.05 6.42 0.31
C PHE A 20 -4.48 5.40 -0.76
N LEU A 21 -4.62 4.13 -0.38
CA LEU A 21 -5.09 3.06 -1.27
C LEU A 21 -6.53 3.31 -1.73
N GLU A 22 -7.45 3.45 -0.78
CA GLU A 22 -8.87 3.67 -1.10
C GLU A 22 -9.09 4.99 -1.82
N GLY A 23 -8.37 6.05 -1.43
CA GLY A 23 -8.38 7.32 -2.15
C GLY A 23 -8.03 7.15 -3.64
N THR A 24 -7.07 6.27 -3.95
CA THR A 24 -6.70 5.95 -5.34
C THR A 24 -7.80 5.16 -6.05
N HIS A 25 -8.36 4.13 -5.41
CA HIS A 25 -9.41 3.32 -6.02
C HIS A 25 -10.70 4.10 -6.30
N PHE A 26 -11.06 5.04 -5.43
CA PHE A 26 -12.13 5.97 -5.75
C PHE A 26 -11.78 6.81 -6.98
N LEU A 27 -10.54 7.29 -7.12
CA LEU A 27 -10.14 8.03 -8.32
C LEU A 27 -10.14 7.15 -9.59
N ASP A 28 -9.72 5.88 -9.51
CA ASP A 28 -9.81 4.90 -10.62
C ASP A 28 -11.26 4.80 -11.15
N GLU A 29 -12.24 4.90 -10.25
CA GLU A 29 -13.67 4.83 -10.59
C GLU A 29 -14.13 5.98 -11.50
N VAL A 30 -13.38 7.09 -11.58
CA VAL A 30 -13.72 8.22 -12.46
C VAL A 30 -13.55 7.87 -13.94
N ASN A 31 -12.54 7.07 -14.29
CA ASN A 31 -12.14 6.84 -15.69
C ASN A 31 -13.03 5.78 -16.35
N ASP A 32 -12.99 4.54 -15.85
CA ASP A 32 -13.60 3.38 -16.54
C ASP A 32 -14.71 2.69 -15.73
N ARG A 33 -15.04 3.22 -14.54
CA ARG A 33 -16.00 2.61 -13.62
C ARG A 33 -15.74 1.12 -13.35
N PRO A 34 -14.50 0.71 -13.00
CA PRO A 34 -14.16 -0.70 -12.73
C PRO A 34 -15.04 -1.37 -11.67
N TRP A 35 -15.65 -0.59 -10.75
CA TRP A 35 -16.56 -1.11 -9.72
C TRP A 35 -18.04 -0.92 -10.05
N GLU A 36 -18.34 -0.38 -11.24
CA GLU A 36 -19.69 -0.18 -11.77
C GLU A 36 -20.59 0.61 -10.80
N THR A 37 -20.02 1.60 -10.09
CA THR A 37 -20.77 2.38 -9.11
C THR A 37 -21.69 3.39 -9.81
N ASN A 38 -22.88 3.61 -9.23
CA ASN A 38 -23.81 4.66 -9.68
C ASN A 38 -23.51 6.04 -9.04
N LEU A 39 -22.33 6.24 -8.46
CA LEU A 39 -21.96 7.48 -7.78
C LEU A 39 -21.64 8.58 -8.79
N SER A 40 -22.06 9.83 -8.55
CA SER A 40 -21.63 10.96 -9.38
C SER A 40 -20.12 11.21 -9.24
N ASN A 41 -19.46 11.72 -10.29
CA ASN A 41 -18.03 12.07 -10.23
C ASN A 41 -17.73 13.04 -9.07
N LYS A 42 -18.64 13.97 -8.76
CA LYS A 42 -18.52 14.89 -7.62
C LYS A 42 -18.40 14.14 -6.28
N MET A 43 -19.21 13.10 -6.08
CA MET A 43 -19.17 12.29 -4.87
C MET A 43 -17.90 11.46 -4.80
N ILE A 44 -17.47 10.90 -5.94
CA ILE A 44 -16.21 10.16 -6.02
C ILE A 44 -15.03 11.05 -5.63
N TYR A 45 -14.90 12.24 -6.22
CA TYR A 45 -13.83 13.18 -5.87
C TYR A 45 -13.88 13.59 -4.39
N LEU A 46 -15.08 13.80 -3.84
CA LEU A 46 -15.24 14.14 -2.42
C LEU A 46 -14.71 13.01 -1.52
N ILE A 47 -15.13 11.77 -1.76
CA ILE A 47 -14.74 10.61 -0.95
C ILE A 47 -13.23 10.36 -1.11
N ALA A 48 -12.72 10.34 -2.35
CA ALA A 48 -11.30 10.21 -2.62
C ALA A 48 -10.47 11.27 -1.87
N SER A 49 -10.90 12.54 -1.94
CA SER A 49 -10.21 13.64 -1.26
C SER A 49 -10.22 13.48 0.26
N LEU A 50 -11.33 13.04 0.85
CA LEU A 50 -11.42 12.78 2.29
C LEU A 50 -10.43 11.71 2.73
N PHE A 51 -10.33 10.61 1.99
CA PHE A 51 -9.34 9.57 2.24
C PHE A 51 -7.91 10.10 2.10
N ILE A 52 -7.58 10.76 0.99
CA ILE A 52 -6.23 11.30 0.76
C ILE A 52 -5.83 12.30 1.84
N VAL A 53 -6.74 13.20 2.22
CA VAL A 53 -6.52 14.20 3.28
C VAL A 53 -6.30 13.52 4.63
N LEU A 54 -7.11 12.50 4.97
CA LEU A 54 -6.93 11.75 6.21
C LEU A 54 -5.56 11.05 6.24
N GLY A 55 -5.19 10.36 5.16
CA GLY A 55 -3.88 9.72 5.02
C GLY A 55 -2.72 10.72 5.13
N PHE A 56 -2.85 11.90 4.52
CA PHE A 56 -1.86 12.97 4.62
C PHE A 56 -1.68 13.42 6.08
N PHE A 57 -2.77 13.64 6.82
CA PHE A 57 -2.68 14.09 8.21
C PHE A 57 -2.13 13.00 9.13
N THR A 58 -2.59 11.75 9.01
CA THR A 58 -2.08 10.65 9.85
C THR A 58 -0.61 10.35 9.55
N GLY A 59 -0.21 10.38 8.27
CA GLY A 59 1.19 10.20 7.85
C GLY A 59 2.09 11.36 8.29
N THR A 60 1.61 12.60 8.18
CA THR A 60 2.35 13.79 8.65
C THR A 60 2.52 13.76 10.16
N TYR A 61 1.47 13.38 10.90
CA TYR A 61 1.56 13.16 12.34
C TYR A 61 2.63 12.12 12.69
N LEU A 62 2.62 10.95 12.04
CA LEU A 62 3.65 9.91 12.22
C LEU A 62 5.05 10.42 11.91
N SER A 63 5.18 11.24 10.87
CA SER A 63 6.46 11.88 10.50
C SER A 63 6.97 12.81 11.60
N ALA A 64 6.08 13.61 12.21
CA ALA A 64 6.44 14.54 13.27
C ALA A 64 6.80 13.83 14.59
N VAL A 65 6.08 12.77 14.96
CA VAL A 65 6.26 12.09 16.26
C VAL A 65 7.31 10.97 16.24
N VAL A 66 7.57 10.36 15.07
CA VAL A 66 8.54 9.27 14.93
C VAL A 66 9.80 9.75 14.23
N SER A 67 9.69 10.26 13.01
CA SER A 67 10.83 10.70 12.20
C SER A 67 10.40 11.39 10.92
N TRP A 68 10.94 12.58 10.67
CA TRP A 68 10.70 13.33 9.43
C TRP A 68 11.17 12.59 8.17
N LYS A 69 11.97 11.51 8.30
CA LYS A 69 12.32 10.61 7.19
C LYS A 69 11.10 9.90 6.57
N LEU A 70 9.98 9.82 7.28
CA LEU A 70 8.72 9.30 6.76
C LEU A 70 8.05 10.27 5.80
N PHE A 71 8.31 11.57 5.92
CA PHE A 71 7.57 12.60 5.21
C PHE A 71 7.64 12.48 3.67
N PRO A 72 8.78 12.11 3.04
CA PRO A 72 8.82 11.81 1.61
C PRO A 72 7.85 10.69 1.17
N LEU A 73 7.60 9.70 2.03
CA LEU A 73 6.62 8.63 1.75
C LEU A 73 5.19 9.17 1.84
N VAL A 74 4.92 10.09 2.77
CA VAL A 74 3.61 10.75 2.91
C VAL A 74 3.31 11.63 1.69
N ILE A 75 4.30 12.40 1.23
CA ILE A 75 4.17 13.21 0.01
C ILE A 75 3.91 12.30 -1.20
N THR A 76 4.68 11.22 -1.35
CA THR A 76 4.44 10.23 -2.40
C THR A 76 3.01 9.67 -2.30
N GLY A 77 2.58 9.23 -1.11
CA GLY A 77 1.23 8.69 -0.89
C GLY A 77 0.10 9.69 -1.12
N THR A 78 0.37 11.00 -1.02
CA THR A 78 -0.62 12.05 -1.25
C THR A 78 -0.72 12.45 -2.73
N VAL A 79 0.42 12.49 -3.42
CA VAL A 79 0.51 12.90 -4.83
C VAL A 79 0.23 11.74 -5.78
N PHE A 80 0.57 10.51 -5.40
CA PHE A 80 0.45 9.36 -6.27
C PHE A 80 -1.01 8.95 -6.59
N PRO A 81 -1.99 9.04 -5.66
CA PRO A 81 -3.39 8.71 -5.95
C PRO A 81 -3.96 9.43 -7.18
N PRO A 82 -3.85 10.76 -7.35
CA PRO A 82 -4.30 11.40 -8.57
C PRO A 82 -3.44 11.07 -9.80
N LEU A 83 -2.13 10.88 -9.66
CA LEU A 83 -1.27 10.48 -10.79
C LEU A 83 -1.65 9.10 -11.34
N TYR A 84 -1.98 8.18 -10.44
CA TYR A 84 -2.32 6.80 -10.77
C TYR A 84 -3.77 6.67 -11.20
N GLY A 85 -4.71 7.13 -10.37
CA GLY A 85 -6.13 6.83 -10.56
C GLY A 85 -6.88 7.77 -11.48
N LEU A 86 -6.41 9.02 -11.66
CA LEU A 86 -6.93 9.89 -12.73
C LEU A 86 -6.10 9.82 -14.00
N GLU A 87 -4.97 9.09 -13.98
CA GLU A 87 -4.09 8.94 -15.12
C GLU A 87 -3.67 10.27 -15.75
N PHE A 88 -3.39 11.29 -14.92
CA PHE A 88 -3.09 12.67 -15.35
C PHE A 88 -1.99 12.82 -16.42
N PHE A 89 -1.17 11.79 -16.62
CA PHE A 89 -0.10 11.76 -17.61
C PHE A 89 -0.29 10.63 -18.64
N ASN A 90 -1.52 10.39 -19.08
CA ASN A 90 -1.86 9.37 -20.10
C ASN A 90 -1.27 7.99 -19.73
N GLU A 91 -1.69 7.44 -18.59
CA GLU A 91 -1.27 6.12 -18.08
C GLU A 91 0.21 5.97 -17.67
N LEU A 92 1.04 7.03 -17.77
CA LEU A 92 2.48 6.96 -17.43
C LEU A 92 2.76 6.34 -16.06
N PHE A 93 1.92 6.63 -15.07
CA PHE A 93 2.03 6.09 -13.71
C PHE A 93 1.15 4.85 -13.48
N HIS A 94 0.18 4.57 -14.36
CA HIS A 94 -0.73 3.44 -14.24
C HIS A 94 -0.15 2.19 -14.91
N ASN A 95 0.99 1.71 -14.40
CA ASN A 95 1.63 0.51 -14.92
C ASN A 95 2.22 -0.39 -13.84
N LEU A 96 2.70 -1.55 -14.27
CA LEU A 96 3.31 -2.58 -13.43
C LEU A 96 4.40 -2.03 -12.50
N TYR A 97 5.31 -1.19 -13.01
CA TYR A 97 6.48 -0.74 -12.26
C TYR A 97 6.07 0.15 -11.10
N PHE A 98 5.27 1.17 -11.40
CA PHE A 98 4.78 2.07 -10.37
C PHE A 98 3.87 1.35 -9.39
N PHE A 99 2.96 0.48 -9.86
CA PHE A 99 2.14 -0.35 -8.97
C PHE A 99 3.00 -1.14 -7.97
N SER A 100 4.02 -1.82 -8.48
CA SER A 100 4.92 -2.66 -7.67
C SER A 100 5.65 -1.86 -6.60
N ILE A 101 6.14 -0.67 -6.96
CA ILE A 101 6.89 0.21 -6.06
C ILE A 101 5.97 0.84 -5.02
N THR A 102 4.88 1.48 -5.46
CA THR A 102 4.04 2.32 -4.60
C THR A 102 3.08 1.52 -3.73
N TRP A 103 2.66 0.34 -4.17
CA TRP A 103 1.75 -0.53 -3.40
C TRP A 103 2.45 -1.74 -2.77
N GLY A 104 3.70 -2.00 -3.14
CA GLY A 104 4.55 -3.04 -2.53
C GLY A 104 5.67 -2.48 -1.66
N GLY A 105 6.70 -1.92 -2.30
CA GLY A 105 7.94 -1.53 -1.61
C GLY A 105 7.81 -0.35 -0.65
N LEU A 106 7.06 0.70 -1.02
CA LEU A 106 6.90 1.89 -0.18
C LEU A 106 6.07 1.61 1.09
N PRO A 107 4.95 0.85 1.06
CA PRO A 107 4.22 0.47 2.26
C PRO A 107 5.09 -0.34 3.23
N TYR A 108 5.92 -1.25 2.72
CA TYR A 108 6.91 -1.95 3.56
C TYR A 108 7.88 -0.96 4.23
N LEU A 109 8.49 -0.04 3.47
CA LEU A 109 9.42 0.94 4.03
C LEU A 109 8.75 1.85 5.04
N GLY A 110 7.52 2.28 4.77
CA GLY A 110 6.69 3.04 5.68
C GLY A 110 6.54 2.29 6.99
N GLY A 111 5.96 1.09 6.95
CA GLY A 111 5.75 0.22 8.12
C GLY A 111 7.03 -0.06 8.91
N TYR A 112 8.15 -0.30 8.23
CA TYR A 112 9.45 -0.48 8.86
C TYR A 112 9.92 0.79 9.58
N LEU A 113 9.88 1.95 8.92
CA LEU A 113 10.38 3.22 9.46
C LEU A 113 9.54 3.76 10.63
N VAL A 114 8.25 3.41 10.73
CA VAL A 114 7.43 3.77 11.90
C VAL A 114 7.87 3.00 13.15
N GLN A 115 8.39 1.78 13.00
CA GLN A 115 8.87 0.95 14.11
C GLN A 115 10.35 1.21 14.41
N GLU A 116 11.19 1.26 13.38
CA GLU A 116 12.63 1.54 13.47
C GLU A 116 13.02 2.66 12.46
N PRO A 117 13.17 3.93 12.88
CA PRO A 117 13.41 5.07 11.99
C PRO A 117 14.86 5.16 11.46
N LYS A 118 15.48 4.01 11.18
CA LYS A 118 16.83 3.88 10.64
C LYS A 118 16.78 3.14 9.31
N LEU A 119 17.00 3.87 8.23
CA LEU A 119 17.20 3.29 6.91
C LEU A 119 18.53 2.52 6.87
N GLY A 120 18.47 1.24 6.51
CA GLY A 120 19.63 0.40 6.29
C GLY A 120 19.56 -0.33 4.95
N LEU A 121 20.67 -0.93 4.54
CA LEU A 121 20.74 -1.71 3.29
C LEU A 121 19.73 -2.87 3.31
N VAL A 122 19.60 -3.57 4.44
CA VAL A 122 18.68 -4.70 4.60
C VAL A 122 17.23 -4.27 4.37
N SER A 123 16.78 -3.16 4.96
CA SER A 123 15.41 -2.66 4.74
C SER A 123 15.17 -2.26 3.28
N LEU A 124 16.18 -1.67 2.61
CA LEU A 124 16.07 -1.34 1.19
C LEU A 124 15.97 -2.59 0.32
N MET A 125 16.75 -3.63 0.63
CA MET A 125 16.70 -4.91 -0.08
C MET A 125 15.35 -5.61 0.09
N ILE A 126 14.80 -5.61 1.31
CA ILE A 126 13.47 -6.19 1.57
C ILE A 126 12.40 -5.38 0.84
N SER A 127 12.44 -4.04 0.89
CA SER A 127 11.52 -3.18 0.12
C SER A 127 11.55 -3.52 -1.37
N PHE A 128 12.74 -3.67 -1.94
CA PHE A 128 12.91 -4.05 -3.33
C PHE A 128 12.34 -5.45 -3.62
N ALA A 129 12.60 -6.43 -2.76
CA ALA A 129 12.04 -7.78 -2.89
C ALA A 129 10.51 -7.79 -2.81
N VAL A 130 9.92 -6.99 -1.91
CA VAL A 130 8.47 -6.83 -1.79
C VAL A 130 7.88 -6.15 -3.03
N SER A 131 8.57 -5.16 -3.61
CA SER A 131 8.16 -4.59 -4.90
C SER A 131 8.12 -5.64 -6.01
N ILE A 132 9.18 -6.46 -6.14
CA ILE A 132 9.22 -7.55 -7.13
C ILE A 132 8.06 -8.52 -6.90
N ASN A 133 7.83 -8.93 -5.65
CA ASN A 133 6.76 -9.85 -5.31
C ASN A 133 5.38 -9.27 -5.69
N SER A 134 5.13 -8.00 -5.38
CA SER A 134 3.91 -7.29 -5.76
C SER A 134 3.71 -7.29 -7.29
N GLY A 135 4.79 -7.04 -8.05
CA GLY A 135 4.75 -7.09 -9.52
C GLY A 135 4.43 -8.48 -10.08
N ILE A 136 5.01 -9.54 -9.49
CA ILE A 136 4.70 -10.93 -9.86
C ILE A 136 3.21 -11.23 -9.61
N ILE A 137 2.69 -10.82 -8.45
CA ILE A 137 1.27 -11.00 -8.11
C ILE A 137 0.38 -10.25 -9.09
N TYR A 138 0.73 -9.00 -9.44
CA TYR A 138 0.00 -8.23 -10.43
C TYR A 138 -0.03 -8.92 -11.80
N ILE A 139 1.10 -9.42 -12.29
CA ILE A 139 1.18 -10.15 -13.57
C ILE A 139 0.30 -11.40 -13.54
N LEU A 140 0.39 -12.19 -12.45
CA LEU A 140 -0.43 -13.38 -12.27
C LEU A 140 -1.92 -13.02 -12.28
N TYR A 141 -2.32 -11.96 -11.59
CA TYR A 141 -3.70 -11.47 -11.59
C TYR A 141 -4.14 -11.08 -13.00
N GLN A 142 -3.38 -10.25 -13.71
CA GLN A 142 -3.77 -9.78 -15.04
C GLN A 142 -3.86 -10.92 -16.07
N ASN A 143 -3.00 -11.93 -15.96
CA ASN A 143 -3.03 -13.10 -16.84
C ASN A 143 -4.16 -14.08 -16.52
N THR A 144 -4.66 -14.08 -15.28
CA THR A 144 -5.67 -15.05 -14.83
C THR A 144 -7.06 -14.47 -14.68
N LYS A 145 -7.23 -13.13 -14.61
CA LYS A 145 -8.52 -12.50 -14.29
C LYS A 145 -9.69 -12.88 -15.21
N LYS A 146 -9.41 -13.23 -16.47
CA LYS A 146 -10.41 -13.65 -17.48
C LYS A 146 -10.34 -15.14 -17.84
N THR A 147 -9.54 -15.94 -17.13
CA THR A 147 -9.38 -17.37 -17.42
C THR A 147 -10.13 -18.23 -16.41
N GLU A 148 -10.32 -19.51 -16.73
CA GLU A 148 -10.88 -20.50 -15.81
C GLU A 148 -9.98 -20.73 -14.58
N THR A 149 -8.69 -20.43 -14.70
CA THR A 149 -7.69 -20.58 -13.63
C THR A 149 -7.74 -19.47 -12.58
N LYS A 150 -8.57 -18.42 -12.74
CA LYS A 150 -8.70 -17.31 -11.77
C LYS A 150 -8.90 -17.77 -10.34
N THR A 151 -9.76 -18.78 -10.14
CA THR A 151 -10.09 -19.28 -8.80
C THR A 151 -8.89 -19.94 -8.14
N LEU A 152 -8.10 -20.69 -8.92
CA LEU A 152 -6.87 -21.31 -8.43
C LEU A 152 -5.83 -20.24 -8.09
N ALA A 153 -5.62 -19.26 -8.97
CA ALA A 153 -4.70 -18.14 -8.74
C ALA A 153 -5.05 -17.39 -7.44
N TRP A 154 -6.33 -17.08 -7.22
CA TRP A 154 -6.81 -16.47 -5.98
C TRP A 154 -6.59 -17.34 -4.74
N ARG A 155 -6.76 -18.66 -4.84
CA ARG A 155 -6.49 -19.58 -3.73
C ARG A 155 -5.00 -19.62 -3.38
N VAL A 156 -4.12 -19.69 -4.38
CA VAL A 156 -2.67 -19.67 -4.18
C VAL A 156 -2.24 -18.36 -3.53
N LEU A 157 -2.74 -17.22 -4.02
CA LEU A 157 -2.45 -15.91 -3.43
C LEU A 157 -2.91 -15.83 -1.96
N LYS A 158 -4.14 -16.27 -1.66
CA LYS A 158 -4.66 -16.30 -0.28
C LYS A 158 -3.80 -17.19 0.62
N LEU A 159 -3.40 -18.38 0.16
CA LEU A 159 -2.53 -19.27 0.91
C LEU A 159 -1.15 -18.66 1.17
N GLN A 160 -0.57 -17.96 0.19
CA GLN A 160 0.69 -17.24 0.35
C GLN A 160 0.57 -16.13 1.40
N ILE A 161 -0.48 -15.31 1.35
CA ILE A 161 -0.72 -14.25 2.34
C ILE A 161 -0.91 -14.85 3.74
N LEU A 162 -1.74 -15.89 3.87
CA LEU A 162 -1.98 -16.56 5.15
C LEU A 162 -0.70 -17.18 5.72
N PHE A 163 0.10 -17.83 4.87
CA PHE A 163 1.38 -18.40 5.26
C PHE A 163 2.32 -17.32 5.83
N TRP A 164 2.50 -16.20 5.13
CA TRP A 164 3.34 -15.10 5.60
C TRP A 164 2.82 -14.48 6.89
N ASN A 165 1.51 -14.25 7.00
CA ASN A 165 0.91 -13.70 8.21
C ASN A 165 1.09 -14.63 9.42
N ILE A 166 0.83 -15.94 9.26
CA ILE A 166 1.02 -16.94 10.32
C ILE A 166 2.50 -17.00 10.73
N TRP A 167 3.41 -17.03 9.75
CA TRP A 167 4.85 -17.04 10.02
C TRP A 167 5.28 -15.81 10.82
N VAL A 168 4.92 -14.60 10.37
CA VAL A 168 5.28 -13.34 11.05
C VAL A 168 4.70 -13.28 12.45
N ILE A 169 3.42 -13.64 12.63
CA ILE A 169 2.79 -13.69 13.96
C ILE A 169 3.51 -14.69 14.85
N SER A 170 3.92 -15.85 14.33
CA SER A 170 4.65 -16.87 15.10
C SER A 170 6.02 -16.36 15.56
N LEU A 171 6.74 -15.63 14.71
CA LEU A 171 7.99 -14.97 15.09
C LEU A 171 7.75 -13.92 16.19
N LEU A 172 6.73 -13.08 16.04
CA LEU A 172 6.40 -12.05 17.03
C LEU A 172 6.01 -12.66 18.39
N LEU A 173 5.23 -13.74 18.40
CA LEU A 173 4.84 -14.42 19.64
C LEU A 173 6.03 -15.08 20.33
N ASN A 174 7.00 -15.61 19.57
CA ASN A 174 8.22 -16.21 20.13
C ASN A 174 9.21 -15.19 20.69
N GLU A 175 9.15 -13.91 20.29
CA GLU A 175 9.97 -12.85 20.89
C GLU A 175 9.32 -12.20 22.13
N ILE A 176 8.04 -12.51 22.40
CA ILE A 176 7.30 -11.98 23.56
C ILE A 176 7.35 -12.95 24.77
N ILE A 177 7.78 -14.21 24.57
CA ILE A 177 7.95 -15.26 25.61
C ILE A 177 9.43 -15.38 25.98
#